data_AF-A0AAN6ECL6-F1
#
_entry.id   AF-A0AAN6ECL6-F1
#
_cell.length_a   1.000
_cell.length_b   1.000
_cell.length_c   1.000
_cell.angle_alpha   90.00
_cell.angle_beta   90.00
_cell.angle_gamma   90.00
#
_symmetry.space_group_name_H-M   'P 1'
#
loop_
_entity.id
_entity.type
_entity.pdbx_description
1 polymer ?
#
loop_
_entity_poly.entity_id
_entity_poly.type
_entity_poly.pdbx_seq_one_letter_code
_entity_poly.pdbx_strand_id
1 'polypeptide(L)'
;MVTRLQQVVKGAALNFRRTPAEISAAAARLTAREKQVHDKVAAQAQPTFANTIAPLARLENASGGEAALISFLQNVSTDKQVRDASSEAEKALALSRMTSQMRSDVYGSVKKVLDDTQGLKELAPEDRALAESMARQYRRSGLGLSADQRAKLEHTRKRLIELGIEFSRNTNEADGVELFTRAELAGLPDSYFCERATETVDSVEKFVVTTKYPDLVPVMQMAKSEATRRRMLLAEETRCPENIRLLQEAVALRLDAARQLGYKTHAEFVLEENMAKTPNSVLEFEKDLRRRLDVLADSEITEIEQLKQ
;
A
#
# COMPACT_ATOMS: atom_id res chain seq x y z
N MET A 1 15.49 30.22 -29.36
CA MET A 1 15.10 29.45 -28.16
C MET A 1 13.62 29.04 -28.18
N VAL A 2 12.71 29.87 -28.72
CA VAL A 2 11.26 29.57 -28.84
C VAL A 2 10.94 28.44 -29.83
N THR A 3 11.76 28.25 -30.88
CA THR A 3 11.52 27.23 -31.93
C THR A 3 11.78 25.79 -31.48
N ARG A 4 12.48 25.58 -30.35
CA ARG A 4 12.83 24.23 -29.84
C ARG A 4 11.75 23.64 -28.92
N LEU A 5 10.81 24.45 -28.44
CA LEU A 5 9.70 23.99 -27.59
C LEU A 5 8.53 23.39 -28.39
N GLN A 6 8.38 23.74 -29.66
CA GLN A 6 7.29 23.20 -30.51
C GLN A 6 7.56 21.76 -31.00
N GLN A 7 8.80 21.27 -30.93
CA GLN A 7 9.13 19.89 -31.28
C GLN A 7 8.93 18.89 -30.12
N VAL A 8 8.60 19.37 -28.91
CA VAL A 8 8.49 18.52 -27.70
C VAL A 8 7.09 17.93 -27.49
N VAL A 9 6.05 18.36 -28.22
CA VAL A 9 4.67 17.89 -28.00
C VAL A 9 4.20 16.97 -29.14
N LYS A 10 4.90 15.85 -29.34
CA LYS A 10 4.38 14.66 -30.04
C LYS A 10 4.23 13.45 -29.12
N GLY A 11 4.34 13.65 -27.80
CA GLY A 11 3.77 12.77 -26.78
C GLY A 11 2.39 13.30 -26.41
N ALA A 12 1.40 12.43 -26.21
CA ALA A 12 0.00 12.78 -25.96
C ALA A 12 -0.11 14.01 -25.05
N ALA A 13 -0.63 15.13 -25.59
CA ALA A 13 -0.90 16.31 -24.79
C ALA A 13 -1.85 15.90 -23.65
N LEU A 14 -1.44 16.10 -22.41
CA LEU A 14 -2.28 15.84 -21.24
C LEU A 14 -3.53 16.72 -21.35
N ASN A 15 -4.68 16.10 -21.63
CA ASN A 15 -5.95 16.79 -21.75
C ASN A 15 -6.78 16.59 -20.48
N PHE A 16 -6.77 17.58 -19.59
CA PHE A 16 -7.54 17.57 -18.34
C PHE A 16 -9.02 17.94 -18.52
N ARG A 17 -9.45 18.33 -19.73
CA ARG A 17 -10.82 18.78 -20.02
C ARG A 17 -11.71 17.67 -20.59
N ARG A 18 -11.45 16.41 -20.22
CA ARG A 18 -12.24 15.28 -20.71
C ARG A 18 -13.63 15.25 -20.08
N THR A 19 -14.61 15.01 -20.90
CA THR A 19 -15.99 14.72 -20.49
C THR A 19 -16.11 13.33 -19.87
N PRO A 20 -17.18 13.05 -19.09
CA PRO A 20 -17.44 11.71 -18.56
C PRO A 20 -17.46 10.62 -19.65
N ALA A 21 -18.05 10.91 -20.82
CA ALA A 21 -18.11 9.97 -21.94
C ALA A 21 -16.72 9.66 -22.53
N GLU A 22 -15.85 10.66 -22.66
CA GLU A 22 -14.48 10.47 -23.15
C GLU A 22 -13.61 9.66 -22.16
N ILE A 23 -13.85 9.81 -20.86
CA ILE A 23 -13.19 9.02 -19.81
C ILE A 23 -13.58 7.56 -19.93
N SER A 24 -14.89 7.27 -19.97
CA SER A 24 -15.41 5.90 -20.09
C SER A 24 -14.96 5.24 -21.40
N ALA A 25 -14.99 5.98 -22.51
CA ALA A 25 -14.51 5.47 -23.81
C ALA A 25 -13.01 5.18 -23.79
N ALA A 26 -12.20 6.03 -23.16
CA ALA A 26 -10.77 5.79 -23.00
C ALA A 26 -10.49 4.54 -22.17
N ALA A 27 -11.17 4.38 -21.02
CA ALA A 27 -11.04 3.18 -20.19
C ALA A 27 -11.39 1.91 -20.98
N ALA A 28 -12.54 1.87 -21.66
CA ALA A 28 -12.96 0.74 -22.48
C ALA A 28 -11.97 0.41 -23.60
N ARG A 29 -11.41 1.44 -24.25
CA ARG A 29 -10.39 1.25 -25.29
C ARG A 29 -9.10 0.66 -24.71
N LEU A 30 -8.65 1.16 -23.56
CA LEU A 30 -7.43 0.70 -22.90
C LEU A 30 -7.55 -0.75 -22.44
N THR A 31 -8.67 -1.13 -21.83
CA THR A 31 -8.93 -2.52 -21.40
C THR A 31 -9.05 -3.47 -22.59
N ALA A 32 -9.72 -3.06 -23.67
CA ALA A 32 -9.80 -3.86 -24.90
C ALA A 32 -8.42 -4.05 -25.55
N ARG A 33 -7.59 -3.00 -25.58
CA ARG A 33 -6.22 -3.09 -26.11
C ARG A 33 -5.33 -3.98 -25.24
N GLU A 34 -5.46 -3.88 -23.92
CA GLU A 34 -4.75 -4.75 -22.98
C GLU A 34 -5.08 -6.22 -23.24
N LYS A 35 -6.37 -6.56 -23.30
CA LYS A 35 -6.84 -7.91 -23.62
C LYS A 35 -6.28 -8.39 -24.96
N GLN A 36 -6.37 -7.57 -26.01
CA GLN A 36 -5.91 -7.94 -27.36
C GLN A 36 -4.41 -8.27 -27.41
N VAL A 37 -3.57 -7.48 -26.72
CA VAL A 37 -2.13 -7.74 -26.69
C VAL A 37 -1.83 -9.01 -25.91
N HIS A 38 -2.48 -9.22 -24.76
CA HIS A 38 -2.31 -10.46 -23.98
C HIS A 38 -2.78 -11.70 -24.77
N ASP A 39 -3.89 -11.62 -25.50
CA ASP A 39 -4.35 -12.69 -26.38
C ASP A 39 -3.34 -13.02 -27.48
N LYS A 40 -2.74 -11.99 -28.09
CA LYS A 40 -1.68 -12.17 -29.09
C LYS A 40 -0.43 -12.82 -28.51
N VAL A 41 -0.05 -12.45 -27.30
CA VAL A 41 1.11 -13.02 -26.60
C VAL A 41 0.85 -14.50 -26.24
N ALA A 42 -0.34 -14.81 -25.74
CA ALA A 42 -0.73 -16.19 -25.41
C ALA A 42 -0.78 -17.11 -26.64
N ALA A 43 -1.06 -16.56 -27.83
CA ALA A 43 -1.15 -17.31 -29.08
C ALA A 43 0.20 -17.51 -29.81
N GLN A 44 1.34 -17.08 -29.24
CA GLN A 44 2.64 -17.21 -29.91
C GLN A 44 3.10 -18.68 -29.96
N ALA A 45 3.22 -19.22 -31.18
CA ALA A 45 3.73 -20.57 -31.41
C ALA A 45 5.23 -20.71 -31.09
N GLN A 46 6.01 -19.67 -31.38
CA GLN A 46 7.45 -19.57 -31.10
C GLN A 46 7.73 -18.29 -30.29
N PRO A 47 7.55 -18.33 -28.96
CA PRO A 47 7.78 -17.18 -28.11
C PRO A 47 9.23 -16.73 -28.13
N THR A 48 9.44 -15.43 -28.29
CA THR A 48 10.73 -14.73 -28.21
C THR A 48 10.55 -13.46 -27.39
N PHE A 49 11.63 -12.84 -26.94
CA PHE A 49 11.56 -11.55 -26.26
C PHE A 49 10.77 -10.51 -27.07
N ALA A 50 11.04 -10.41 -28.38
CA ALA A 50 10.46 -9.41 -29.27
C ALA A 50 8.95 -9.57 -29.52
N ASN A 51 8.43 -10.80 -29.52
CA ASN A 51 7.01 -11.08 -29.81
C ASN A 51 6.17 -11.41 -28.55
N THR A 52 6.80 -11.54 -27.38
CA THR A 52 6.14 -11.97 -26.12
C THR A 52 6.33 -10.95 -25.00
N ILE A 53 7.57 -10.67 -24.58
CA ILE A 53 7.87 -9.76 -23.46
C ILE A 53 7.77 -8.28 -23.89
N ALA A 54 8.45 -7.91 -24.98
CA ALA A 54 8.49 -6.53 -25.45
C ALA A 54 7.11 -5.93 -25.77
N PRO A 55 6.14 -6.67 -26.35
CA PRO A 55 4.79 -6.15 -26.58
C PRO A 55 4.03 -5.81 -25.28
N LEU A 56 4.25 -6.55 -24.20
CA LEU A 56 3.63 -6.29 -22.90
C LEU A 56 4.18 -4.98 -22.30
N ALA A 57 5.49 -4.80 -22.30
CA ALA A 57 6.11 -3.55 -21.83
C ALA A 57 5.73 -2.33 -22.70
N ARG A 58 5.66 -2.51 -24.02
CA ARG A 58 5.21 -1.44 -24.94
C ARG A 58 3.75 -1.07 -24.72
N LEU A 59 2.89 -2.04 -24.41
CA LEU A 59 1.51 -1.79 -24.03
C LEU A 59 1.44 -0.95 -22.75
N GLU A 60 2.18 -1.33 -21.71
CA GLU A 60 2.21 -0.59 -20.45
C GLU A 60 2.66 0.87 -20.66
N ASN A 61 3.75 1.08 -21.40
CA ASN A 61 4.23 2.42 -21.73
C ASN A 61 3.22 3.23 -22.56
N ALA A 62 2.59 2.61 -23.57
CA ALA A 62 1.63 3.28 -24.44
C ALA A 62 0.30 3.62 -23.74
N SER A 63 -0.09 2.84 -22.73
CA SER A 63 -1.35 3.01 -22.00
C SER A 63 -1.20 3.83 -20.72
N GLY A 64 -0.01 3.82 -20.10
CA GLY A 64 0.22 4.37 -18.76
C GLY A 64 -0.11 5.85 -18.63
N GLY A 65 0.31 6.68 -19.60
CA GLY A 65 0.07 8.12 -19.54
C GLY A 65 -1.41 8.50 -19.60
N GLU A 66 -2.18 7.87 -20.48
CA GLU A 66 -3.61 8.13 -20.58
C GLU A 66 -4.39 7.54 -19.41
N ALA A 67 -4.05 6.32 -18.98
CA ALA A 67 -4.64 5.69 -17.79
C ALA A 67 -4.45 6.58 -16.54
N ALA A 68 -3.23 7.07 -16.32
CA ALA A 68 -2.92 7.97 -15.21
C ALA A 68 -3.72 9.28 -15.29
N LEU A 69 -3.82 9.89 -16.48
CA LEU A 69 -4.58 11.11 -16.69
C LEU A 69 -6.06 10.91 -16.36
N ILE A 70 -6.71 9.86 -16.89
CA ILE A 70 -8.14 9.66 -16.68
C ILE A 70 -8.46 9.23 -15.24
N SER A 71 -7.58 8.50 -14.56
CA SER A 71 -7.75 8.15 -13.14
C SER A 71 -7.42 9.31 -12.19
N PHE A 72 -6.60 10.28 -12.60
CA PHE A 72 -6.26 11.44 -11.77
C PHE A 72 -7.44 12.41 -11.59
N LEU A 73 -8.34 12.51 -12.59
CA LEU A 73 -9.44 13.49 -12.59
C LEU A 73 -10.40 13.37 -11.40
N GLN A 74 -10.56 12.19 -10.80
CA GLN A 74 -11.37 12.00 -9.59
C GLN A 74 -10.89 12.82 -8.39
N ASN A 75 -9.60 13.18 -8.36
CA ASN A 75 -9.01 13.91 -7.23
C ASN A 75 -9.05 15.43 -7.41
N VAL A 76 -9.16 15.92 -8.65
CA VAL A 76 -8.91 17.34 -8.96
C VAL A 76 -10.01 18.03 -9.75
N SER A 77 -10.87 17.27 -10.44
CA SER A 77 -11.95 17.88 -11.23
C SER A 77 -12.95 18.57 -10.31
N THR A 78 -13.37 19.79 -10.66
CA THR A 78 -14.46 20.50 -9.97
C THR A 78 -15.83 19.90 -10.28
N ASP A 79 -15.97 19.19 -11.40
CA ASP A 79 -17.21 18.53 -11.83
C ASP A 79 -17.35 17.12 -11.21
N LYS A 80 -18.44 16.91 -10.46
CA LYS A 80 -18.74 15.62 -9.82
C LYS A 80 -18.93 14.49 -10.84
N GLN A 81 -19.58 14.73 -11.97
CA GLN A 81 -19.81 13.68 -12.97
C GLN A 81 -18.50 13.19 -13.59
N VAL A 82 -17.55 14.11 -13.80
CA VAL A 82 -16.19 13.77 -14.23
C VAL A 82 -15.47 12.96 -13.17
N ARG A 83 -15.58 13.34 -11.88
CA ARG A 83 -14.98 12.57 -10.79
C ARG A 83 -15.54 11.15 -10.70
N ASP A 84 -16.86 11.01 -10.73
CA ASP A 84 -17.53 9.70 -10.67
C ASP A 84 -17.10 8.79 -11.83
N ALA A 85 -17.06 9.32 -13.07
CA ALA A 85 -16.61 8.57 -14.24
C ALA A 85 -15.12 8.18 -14.16
N SER A 86 -14.28 9.06 -13.61
CA SER A 86 -12.85 8.81 -13.37
C SER A 86 -12.62 7.68 -12.37
N SER A 87 -13.35 7.67 -11.25
CA SER A 87 -13.29 6.58 -10.26
C SER A 87 -13.74 5.25 -10.85
N GLU A 88 -14.79 5.23 -11.68
CA GLU A 88 -15.24 3.99 -12.33
C GLU A 88 -14.25 3.50 -13.38
N ALA A 89 -13.65 4.42 -14.14
CA ALA A 89 -12.57 4.10 -15.07
C ALA A 89 -11.35 3.48 -14.36
N GLU A 90 -10.94 4.02 -13.21
CA GLU A 90 -9.84 3.45 -12.42
C GLU A 90 -10.15 2.02 -11.96
N LYS A 91 -11.36 1.76 -11.45
CA LYS A 91 -11.79 0.40 -11.07
C LYS A 91 -11.73 -0.55 -12.25
N ALA A 92 -12.27 -0.16 -13.41
CA ALA A 92 -12.28 -0.99 -14.61
C ALA A 92 -10.85 -1.31 -15.11
N LEU A 93 -9.96 -0.31 -15.11
CA LEU A 93 -8.55 -0.48 -15.48
C LEU A 93 -7.80 -1.38 -14.49
N ALA A 94 -8.02 -1.20 -13.18
CA ALA A 94 -7.41 -2.02 -12.14
C ALA A 94 -7.84 -3.49 -12.26
N LEU A 95 -9.14 -3.74 -12.46
CA LEU A 95 -9.70 -5.08 -12.67
C LEU A 95 -9.14 -5.74 -13.95
N SER A 96 -9.06 -4.99 -15.05
CA SER A 96 -8.47 -5.46 -16.31
C SER A 96 -7.00 -5.87 -16.14
N ARG A 97 -6.21 -5.03 -15.45
CA ARG A 97 -4.80 -5.31 -15.16
C ARG A 97 -4.63 -6.54 -14.28
N MET A 98 -5.40 -6.64 -13.20
CA MET A 98 -5.37 -7.81 -12.31
C MET A 98 -5.71 -9.09 -13.07
N THR A 99 -6.77 -9.06 -13.89
CA THR A 99 -7.19 -10.21 -14.71
C THR A 99 -6.10 -10.61 -15.70
N SER A 100 -5.48 -9.65 -16.36
CA SER A 100 -4.44 -9.88 -17.37
C SER A 100 -3.15 -10.43 -16.75
N GLN A 101 -2.76 -9.94 -15.57
CA GLN A 101 -1.60 -10.43 -14.83
C GLN A 101 -1.77 -11.88 -14.33
N MET A 102 -3.01 -12.32 -14.09
CA MET A 102 -3.33 -13.67 -13.59
C MET A 102 -3.50 -14.71 -14.73
N ARG A 103 -3.24 -14.34 -15.98
CA ARG A 103 -3.37 -15.23 -17.14
C ARG A 103 -2.25 -16.27 -17.21
N SER A 104 -2.61 -17.53 -16.98
CA SER A 104 -1.68 -18.67 -17.04
C SER A 104 -1.18 -18.98 -18.45
N ASP A 105 -1.98 -18.70 -19.49
CA ASP A 105 -1.61 -18.89 -20.89
C ASP A 105 -0.57 -17.87 -21.37
N VAL A 106 -0.72 -16.60 -20.97
CA VAL A 106 0.30 -15.56 -21.17
C VAL A 106 1.58 -15.95 -20.43
N TYR A 107 1.47 -16.34 -19.16
CA TYR A 107 2.62 -16.80 -18.40
C TYR A 107 3.31 -18.00 -19.06
N GLY A 108 2.56 -18.96 -19.59
CA GLY A 108 3.15 -20.10 -20.31
C GLY A 108 4.01 -19.67 -21.50
N SER A 109 3.59 -18.63 -22.24
CA SER A 109 4.36 -18.07 -23.35
C SER A 109 5.58 -17.29 -22.87
N VAL A 110 5.42 -16.46 -21.84
CA VAL A 110 6.54 -15.72 -21.21
C VAL A 110 7.57 -16.70 -20.63
N LYS A 111 7.13 -17.75 -19.94
CA LYS A 111 8.00 -18.75 -19.32
C LYS A 111 8.91 -19.41 -20.35
N LYS A 112 8.41 -19.75 -21.55
CA LYS A 112 9.24 -20.31 -22.63
C LYS A 112 10.39 -19.38 -23.02
N VAL A 113 10.14 -18.06 -23.05
CA VAL A 113 11.19 -17.06 -23.31
C VAL A 113 12.17 -16.98 -22.13
N LEU A 114 11.66 -17.06 -20.90
CA LEU A 114 12.49 -16.99 -19.69
C LEU A 114 13.36 -18.24 -19.48
N ASP A 115 12.91 -19.40 -19.95
CA ASP A 115 13.65 -20.67 -19.88
C ASP A 115 14.79 -20.72 -20.92
N ASP A 116 14.74 -19.91 -21.99
CA ASP A 116 15.83 -19.76 -22.97
C ASP A 116 16.96 -18.88 -22.43
N THR A 117 17.77 -19.48 -21.54
CA THR A 117 18.88 -18.79 -20.88
C THR A 117 19.95 -18.26 -21.85
N GLN A 118 20.08 -18.85 -23.03
CA GLN A 118 21.04 -18.38 -24.04
C GLN A 118 20.50 -17.13 -24.73
N GLY A 119 19.24 -17.16 -25.19
CA GLY A 119 18.57 -16.00 -25.76
C GLY A 119 18.53 -14.80 -24.81
N LEU A 120 18.33 -15.03 -23.51
CA LEU A 120 18.36 -13.97 -22.49
C LEU A 120 19.74 -13.31 -22.32
N LYS A 121 20.84 -14.04 -22.53
CA LYS A 121 22.21 -13.49 -22.43
C LYS A 121 22.56 -12.58 -23.60
N GLU A 122 21.90 -12.79 -24.74
CA GLU A 122 22.11 -12.02 -25.97
C GLU A 122 21.29 -10.71 -26.00
N LEU A 123 20.36 -10.53 -25.06
CA LEU A 123 19.59 -9.30 -24.91
C LEU A 123 20.45 -8.12 -24.43
N ALA A 124 20.02 -6.92 -24.80
CA ALA A 124 20.54 -5.70 -24.21
C ALA A 124 20.33 -5.69 -22.67
N PRO A 125 21.19 -4.99 -21.90
CA PRO A 125 21.10 -5.01 -20.43
C PRO A 125 19.72 -4.65 -19.87
N GLU A 126 19.03 -3.67 -20.46
CA GLU A 126 17.71 -3.22 -20.01
C GLU A 126 16.61 -4.24 -20.36
N ASP A 127 16.67 -4.84 -21.55
CA ASP A 127 15.75 -5.90 -21.98
C ASP A 127 15.88 -7.15 -21.10
N ARG A 128 17.12 -7.51 -20.74
CA ARG A 128 17.38 -8.60 -19.79
C ARG A 128 16.83 -8.27 -18.40
N ALA A 129 17.03 -7.05 -17.91
CA ALA A 129 16.50 -6.62 -16.62
C ALA A 129 14.96 -6.63 -16.58
N LEU A 130 14.31 -6.25 -17.67
CA LEU A 130 12.86 -6.36 -17.85
C LEU A 130 12.40 -7.83 -17.78
N ALA A 131 13.07 -8.72 -18.52
CA ALA A 131 12.75 -10.15 -18.50
C ALA A 131 12.90 -10.76 -17.10
N GLU A 132 13.99 -10.45 -16.40
CA GLU A 132 14.23 -10.88 -15.02
C GLU A 132 13.17 -10.32 -14.04
N SER A 133 12.78 -9.06 -14.21
CA SER A 133 11.71 -8.43 -13.42
C SER A 133 10.38 -9.15 -13.62
N MET A 134 9.99 -9.42 -14.87
CA MET A 134 8.78 -10.17 -15.19
C MET A 134 8.83 -11.60 -14.62
N ALA A 135 9.97 -12.28 -14.73
CA ALA A 135 10.16 -13.61 -14.13
C ALA A 135 9.91 -13.59 -12.63
N ARG A 136 10.45 -12.60 -11.91
CA ARG A 136 10.20 -12.42 -10.48
C ARG A 136 8.72 -12.16 -10.20
N GLN A 137 8.08 -11.25 -10.92
CA GLN A 137 6.66 -10.94 -10.73
C GLN A 137 5.77 -12.18 -10.90
N TYR A 138 5.99 -12.99 -11.94
CA TYR A 138 5.22 -14.22 -12.16
C TYR A 138 5.46 -15.30 -11.11
N ARG A 139 6.70 -15.46 -10.64
CA ARG A 139 6.99 -16.36 -9.52
C ARG A 139 6.25 -15.89 -8.26
N ARG A 140 6.31 -14.59 -7.96
CA ARG A 140 5.65 -13.97 -6.80
C ARG A 140 4.12 -13.99 -6.90
N SER A 141 3.55 -13.98 -8.09
CA SER A 141 2.10 -14.11 -8.28
C SER A 141 1.60 -15.53 -8.02
N GLY A 142 2.49 -16.54 -8.05
CA GLY A 142 2.13 -17.95 -7.90
C GLY A 142 1.69 -18.61 -9.22
N LEU A 143 1.92 -17.95 -10.36
CA LEU A 143 1.60 -18.53 -11.68
C LEU A 143 2.51 -19.71 -12.05
N GLY A 144 3.67 -19.85 -11.39
CA GLY A 144 4.53 -21.04 -11.47
C GLY A 144 4.04 -22.24 -10.64
N LEU A 145 3.03 -22.08 -9.78
CA LEU A 145 2.51 -23.14 -8.92
C LEU A 145 1.51 -24.04 -9.67
N SER A 146 1.30 -25.26 -9.15
CA SER A 146 0.21 -26.13 -9.62
C SER A 146 -1.17 -25.48 -9.38
N ALA A 147 -2.21 -25.95 -10.08
CA ALA A 147 -3.56 -25.42 -9.92
C ALA A 147 -4.04 -25.49 -8.45
N ASP A 148 -3.80 -26.61 -7.77
CA ASP A 148 -4.17 -26.80 -6.37
C ASP A 148 -3.40 -25.87 -5.43
N GLN A 149 -2.10 -25.71 -5.65
CA GLN A 149 -1.27 -24.80 -4.86
C GLN A 149 -1.69 -23.34 -5.07
N ARG A 150 -2.03 -22.96 -6.30
CA ARG A 150 -2.51 -21.62 -6.61
C ARG A 150 -3.86 -21.34 -5.96
N ALA A 151 -4.80 -22.28 -5.99
CA ALA A 151 -6.09 -22.14 -5.33
C ALA A 151 -5.93 -21.95 -3.81
N LYS A 152 -5.00 -22.68 -3.18
CA LYS A 152 -4.65 -22.48 -1.76
C LYS A 152 -4.07 -21.09 -1.51
N LEU A 153 -3.12 -20.63 -2.33
CA LEU A 153 -2.54 -19.30 -2.21
C LEU A 153 -3.59 -18.19 -2.39
N GLU A 154 -4.50 -18.34 -3.35
CA GLU A 154 -5.62 -17.41 -3.59
C GLU A 154 -6.56 -17.35 -2.38
N HIS A 155 -6.90 -18.51 -1.80
CA HIS A 155 -7.70 -18.56 -0.58
C HIS A 155 -7.00 -17.85 0.58
N THR A 156 -5.72 -18.13 0.82
CA THR A 156 -4.90 -17.46 1.84
C THR A 156 -4.85 -15.94 1.61
N ARG A 157 -4.65 -15.47 0.37
CA ARG A 157 -4.63 -14.05 0.01
C ARG A 157 -5.97 -13.38 0.25
N LYS A 158 -7.07 -14.04 -0.11
CA LYS A 158 -8.43 -13.52 0.14
C LYS A 158 -8.66 -13.34 1.64
N ARG A 159 -8.30 -14.34 2.46
CA ARG A 159 -8.43 -14.23 3.91
C ARG A 159 -7.55 -13.10 4.49
N LEU A 160 -6.32 -12.93 3.99
CA LEU A 160 -5.45 -11.81 4.39
C LEU A 160 -6.05 -10.44 4.06
N ILE A 161 -6.74 -10.30 2.92
CA ILE A 161 -7.44 -9.06 2.56
C ILE A 161 -8.60 -8.80 3.54
N GLU A 162 -9.42 -9.82 3.81
CA GLU A 162 -10.53 -9.73 4.77
C GLU A 162 -10.04 -9.32 6.16
N LEU A 163 -8.98 -9.96 6.68
CA LEU A 163 -8.35 -9.62 7.95
C LEU A 163 -7.84 -8.18 7.97
N GLY A 164 -7.24 -7.69 6.88
CA GLY A 164 -6.74 -6.32 6.79
C GLY A 164 -7.86 -5.28 6.81
N ILE A 165 -8.98 -5.57 6.15
CA ILE A 165 -10.18 -4.71 6.17
C ILE A 165 -10.77 -4.68 7.59
N GLU A 166 -10.95 -5.85 8.21
CA GLU A 166 -11.50 -5.96 9.56
C GLU A 166 -10.62 -5.24 10.59
N PHE A 167 -9.30 -5.46 10.56
CA PHE A 167 -8.34 -4.78 11.43
C PHE A 167 -8.43 -3.26 11.31
N SER A 168 -8.49 -2.75 10.07
CA SER A 168 -8.58 -1.32 9.79
C SER A 168 -9.91 -0.73 10.27
N ARG A 169 -11.02 -1.44 10.03
CA ARG A 169 -12.35 -1.04 10.50
C ARG A 169 -12.39 -0.93 12.02
N ASN A 170 -11.96 -1.98 12.73
CA ASN A 170 -11.91 -1.99 14.19
C ASN A 170 -11.08 -0.82 14.73
N THR A 171 -9.94 -0.51 14.09
CA THR A 171 -9.09 0.63 14.46
C THR A 171 -9.78 1.98 14.25
N ASN A 172 -10.55 2.13 13.18
CA ASN A 172 -11.25 3.38 12.86
C ASN A 172 -12.48 3.60 13.75
N GLU A 173 -13.23 2.53 14.00
CA GLU A 173 -14.46 2.51 14.82
C GLU A 173 -14.18 2.41 16.32
N ALA A 174 -12.92 2.20 16.74
CA ALA A 174 -12.55 2.20 18.15
C ALA A 174 -12.75 3.59 18.75
N ASP A 175 -13.74 3.68 19.63
CA ASP A 175 -14.14 4.89 20.35
C ASP A 175 -13.70 4.82 21.80
N GLY A 176 -12.38 4.75 22.01
CA GLY A 176 -11.81 4.87 23.36
C GLY A 176 -12.18 6.23 23.94
N VAL A 177 -12.86 6.23 25.09
CA VAL A 177 -13.29 7.43 25.81
C VAL A 177 -12.89 7.33 27.26
N GLU A 178 -12.28 8.39 27.76
CA GLU A 178 -12.00 8.59 29.17
C GLU A 178 -12.69 9.87 29.66
N LEU A 179 -13.16 9.83 30.90
CA LEU A 179 -13.79 10.97 31.55
C LEU A 179 -12.83 11.59 32.57
N PHE A 180 -12.61 12.90 32.44
CA PHE A 180 -11.76 13.66 33.35
C PHE A 180 -12.42 14.94 33.82
N THR A 181 -12.21 15.27 35.08
CA THR A 181 -12.51 16.60 35.61
C THR A 181 -11.55 17.65 35.03
N ARG A 182 -11.94 18.93 35.09
CA ARG A 182 -11.03 20.04 34.70
C ARG A 182 -9.71 20.01 35.47
N ALA A 183 -9.75 19.60 36.74
CA ALA A 183 -8.57 19.51 37.59
C ALA A 183 -7.61 18.40 37.13
N GLU A 184 -8.14 17.25 36.70
CA GLU A 184 -7.33 16.16 36.13
C GLU A 184 -6.67 16.55 34.79
N LEU A 185 -7.26 17.51 34.07
CA LEU A 185 -6.76 18.07 32.81
C LEU A 185 -5.94 19.37 32.99
N ALA A 186 -5.44 19.63 34.20
CA ALA A 186 -4.61 20.80 34.45
C ALA A 186 -3.39 20.86 33.51
N GLY A 187 -3.15 22.02 32.89
CA GLY A 187 -2.06 22.26 31.95
C GLY A 187 -2.52 22.43 30.50
N LEU A 188 -3.71 21.93 30.15
CA LEU A 188 -4.32 22.20 28.85
C LEU A 188 -4.84 23.65 28.78
N PRO A 189 -4.78 24.30 27.59
CA PRO A 189 -5.25 25.67 27.40
C PRO A 189 -6.78 25.73 27.50
N ASP A 190 -7.33 26.90 27.87
CA ASP A 190 -8.78 27.07 27.97
C ASP A 190 -9.53 26.76 26.66
N SER A 191 -8.89 27.04 25.52
CA SER A 191 -9.41 26.71 24.18
C SER A 191 -9.62 25.21 23.98
N TYR A 192 -8.92 24.35 24.72
CA TYR A 192 -9.16 22.92 24.69
C TYR A 192 -10.57 22.60 25.19
N PHE A 193 -11.06 23.28 26.23
CA PHE A 193 -12.33 22.96 26.88
C PHE A 193 -13.55 23.59 26.18
N CYS A 194 -13.35 24.54 25.27
CA CYS A 194 -14.44 25.19 24.55
C CYS A 194 -15.25 24.19 23.72
N GLU A 195 -16.58 24.19 23.88
CA GLU A 195 -17.53 23.37 23.11
C GLU A 195 -17.30 21.86 23.17
N ARG A 196 -16.49 21.37 24.12
CA ARG A 196 -16.31 19.93 24.36
C ARG A 196 -17.52 19.33 25.05
N ALA A 197 -17.83 18.09 24.69
CA ALA A 197 -18.84 17.30 25.38
C ALA A 197 -18.46 17.04 26.85
N THR A 198 -19.45 17.11 27.73
CA THR A 198 -19.33 16.76 29.15
C THR A 198 -20.36 15.71 29.53
N GLU A 199 -20.03 14.91 30.53
CA GLU A 199 -20.91 13.94 31.16
C GLU A 199 -20.85 14.08 32.68
N THR A 200 -22.01 13.97 33.34
CA THR A 200 -22.09 14.02 34.81
C THR A 200 -22.00 12.61 35.38
N VAL A 201 -20.92 12.33 36.13
CA VAL A 201 -20.70 11.06 36.83
C VAL A 201 -20.47 11.36 38.30
N ASP A 202 -21.20 10.67 39.18
CA ASP A 202 -21.15 10.86 40.63
C ASP A 202 -21.38 12.32 41.09
N SER A 203 -22.31 13.01 40.42
CA SER A 203 -22.61 14.45 40.64
C SER A 203 -21.45 15.39 40.28
N VAL A 204 -20.46 14.92 39.52
CA VAL A 204 -19.33 15.72 39.03
C VAL A 204 -19.37 15.77 37.50
N GLU A 205 -19.34 16.98 36.94
CA GLU A 205 -19.19 17.19 35.50
C GLU A 205 -17.76 16.83 35.07
N LYS A 206 -17.65 15.96 34.08
CA LYS A 206 -16.38 15.51 33.49
C LYS A 206 -16.39 15.75 31.99
N PHE A 207 -15.24 16.12 31.44
CA PHE A 207 -15.03 16.24 30.00
C PHE A 207 -14.88 14.86 29.37
N VAL A 208 -15.53 14.68 28.23
CA VAL A 208 -15.35 13.52 27.36
C VAL A 208 -14.07 13.72 26.55
N VAL A 209 -13.10 12.83 26.77
CA VAL A 209 -11.80 12.84 26.08
C VAL A 209 -11.65 11.54 25.30
N THR A 210 -11.57 11.64 23.97
CA THR A 210 -11.40 10.46 23.12
C THR A 210 -9.93 10.07 22.99
N THR A 211 -9.64 8.84 22.58
CA THR A 211 -8.26 8.45 22.25
C THR A 211 -7.83 8.87 20.82
N LYS A 212 -8.69 9.61 20.09
CA LYS A 212 -8.33 10.15 18.78
C LYS A 212 -7.24 11.21 18.94
N TYR A 213 -6.40 11.35 17.91
CA TYR A 213 -5.22 12.24 17.91
C TYR A 213 -5.51 13.69 18.38
N PRO A 214 -6.61 14.36 17.99
CA PRO A 214 -6.91 15.72 18.45
C PRO A 214 -7.08 15.86 19.97
N ASP A 215 -7.41 14.77 20.66
CA ASP A 215 -7.60 14.73 22.11
C ASP A 215 -6.38 14.13 22.82
N LEU A 216 -5.91 12.99 22.30
CA LEU A 216 -4.79 12.25 22.85
C LEU A 216 -3.51 13.09 22.89
N VAL A 217 -3.15 13.75 21.79
CA VAL A 217 -1.87 14.47 21.69
C VAL A 217 -1.79 15.64 22.68
N PRO A 218 -2.79 16.55 22.77
CA PRO A 218 -2.77 17.61 23.78
C PRO A 218 -2.72 17.09 25.22
N VAL A 219 -3.46 16.02 25.54
CA VAL A 219 -3.42 15.45 26.89
C VAL A 219 -2.05 14.86 27.20
N MET A 220 -1.45 14.11 26.28
CA MET A 220 -0.12 13.52 26.48
C MET A 220 0.99 14.58 26.59
N GLN A 221 0.89 15.69 25.85
CA GLN A 221 1.92 16.73 25.84
C GLN A 221 1.76 17.78 26.95
N MET A 222 0.52 18.10 27.35
CA MET A 222 0.24 19.29 28.16
C MET A 222 -0.37 18.99 29.54
N ALA A 223 -1.00 17.82 29.73
CA ALA A 223 -1.57 17.48 31.04
C ALA A 223 -0.45 17.30 32.07
N LYS A 224 -0.56 18.01 33.20
CA LYS A 224 0.42 17.94 34.29
C LYS A 224 0.34 16.63 35.08
N SER A 225 -0.87 16.08 35.23
CA SER A 225 -1.13 14.87 36.00
C SER A 225 -0.58 13.61 35.31
N GLU A 226 0.34 12.90 35.99
CA GLU A 226 0.83 11.59 35.52
C GLU A 226 -0.31 10.57 35.41
N ALA A 227 -1.24 10.56 36.36
CA ALA A 227 -2.37 9.63 36.35
C ALA A 227 -3.28 9.85 35.13
N THR A 228 -3.48 11.10 34.71
CA THR A 228 -4.25 11.44 33.51
C THR A 228 -3.55 10.94 32.25
N ARG A 229 -2.27 11.26 32.09
CA ARG A 229 -1.47 10.77 30.94
C ARG A 229 -1.43 9.24 30.89
N ARG A 230 -1.27 8.58 32.04
CA ARG A 230 -1.26 7.11 32.15
C ARG A 230 -2.60 6.49 31.75
N ARG A 231 -3.73 7.03 32.24
CA ARG A 231 -5.07 6.56 31.86
C ARG A 231 -5.29 6.68 30.36
N MET A 232 -4.95 7.84 29.77
CA MET A 232 -5.07 8.04 28.33
C MET A 232 -4.18 7.10 27.51
N LEU A 233 -2.92 6.90 27.92
CA LEU A 233 -2.02 5.97 27.23
C LEU A 233 -2.57 4.54 27.25
N LEU A 234 -3.05 4.07 28.40
CA LEU A 234 -3.63 2.72 28.52
C LEU A 234 -4.91 2.60 27.69
N ALA A 235 -5.78 3.60 27.70
CA ALA A 235 -6.99 3.63 26.89
C ALA A 235 -6.65 3.53 25.39
N GLU A 236 -5.64 4.27 24.89
CA GLU A 236 -5.22 4.20 23.49
C GLU A 236 -4.57 2.85 23.13
N GLU A 237 -3.62 2.37 23.94
CA GLU A 237 -2.87 1.14 23.65
C GLU A 237 -3.73 -0.13 23.72
N THR A 238 -4.87 -0.07 24.42
CA THR A 238 -5.77 -1.23 24.62
C THR A 238 -7.09 -1.15 23.83
N ARG A 239 -7.27 -0.15 22.95
CA ARG A 239 -8.58 0.14 22.33
C ARG A 239 -9.14 -0.90 21.35
N CYS A 240 -8.32 -1.83 20.86
CA CYS A 240 -8.74 -2.87 19.91
C CYS A 240 -8.26 -4.28 20.32
N PRO A 241 -8.74 -4.84 21.44
CA PRO A 241 -8.32 -6.18 21.88
C PRO A 241 -8.64 -7.28 20.85
N GLU A 242 -9.69 -7.11 20.05
CA GLU A 242 -10.09 -8.02 18.96
C GLU A 242 -9.02 -8.12 17.86
N ASN A 243 -8.24 -7.05 17.64
CA ASN A 243 -7.19 -7.02 16.62
C ASN A 243 -6.01 -7.93 16.94
N ILE A 244 -5.83 -8.34 18.20
CA ILE A 244 -4.79 -9.30 18.60
C ILE A 244 -4.97 -10.63 17.86
N ARG A 245 -6.20 -11.15 17.82
CA ARG A 245 -6.50 -12.43 17.14
C ARG A 245 -6.36 -12.31 15.63
N LEU A 246 -6.83 -11.20 15.05
CA LEU A 246 -6.69 -10.93 13.61
C LEU A 246 -5.21 -10.86 13.21
N LEU A 247 -4.37 -10.22 14.01
CA LEU A 247 -2.94 -10.12 13.76
C LEU A 247 -2.24 -11.47 13.87
N GLN A 248 -2.57 -12.29 14.88
CA GLN A 248 -2.04 -13.64 15.04
C GLN A 248 -2.35 -14.51 13.82
N GLU A 249 -3.60 -14.49 13.34
CA GLU A 249 -4.02 -15.19 12.14
C GLU A 249 -3.26 -14.67 10.90
N ALA A 250 -3.19 -13.34 10.74
CA ALA A 250 -2.51 -12.72 9.61
C ALA A 250 -1.01 -13.06 9.55
N VAL A 251 -0.32 -13.12 10.70
CA VAL A 251 1.10 -13.52 10.78
C VAL A 251 1.29 -14.96 10.32
N ALA A 252 0.43 -15.88 10.77
CA ALA A 252 0.48 -17.28 10.36
C ALA A 252 0.21 -17.45 8.85
N LEU A 253 -0.83 -16.77 8.33
CA LEU A 253 -1.19 -16.82 6.91
C LEU A 253 -0.12 -16.17 6.01
N ARG A 254 0.53 -15.09 6.46
CA ARG A 254 1.64 -14.47 5.73
C ARG A 254 2.85 -15.40 5.63
N LEU A 255 3.15 -16.14 6.71
CA LEU A 255 4.21 -17.15 6.70
C LEU A 255 3.87 -18.30 5.75
N ASP A 256 2.64 -18.81 5.81
CA ASP A 256 2.16 -19.87 4.93
C ASP A 256 2.22 -19.46 3.44
N ALA A 257 1.69 -18.29 3.10
CA ALA A 257 1.74 -17.74 1.74
C ALA A 257 3.19 -17.58 1.23
N ALA A 258 4.10 -17.12 2.09
CA ALA A 258 5.52 -16.98 1.74
C ALA A 258 6.17 -18.35 1.46
N ARG A 259 5.89 -19.36 2.29
CA ARG A 259 6.39 -20.74 2.11
C ARG A 259 5.84 -21.40 0.85
N GLN A 260 4.56 -21.21 0.55
CA GLN A 260 3.96 -21.68 -0.71
C GLN A 260 4.68 -21.11 -1.94
N LEU A 261 5.23 -19.90 -1.84
CA LEU A 261 5.99 -19.22 -2.90
C LEU A 261 7.51 -19.49 -2.84
N GLY A 262 7.98 -20.35 -1.92
CA GLY A 262 9.38 -20.75 -1.80
C GLY A 262 10.27 -19.84 -0.93
N TYR A 263 9.69 -18.95 -0.12
CA TYR A 263 10.43 -18.09 0.81
C TYR A 263 10.38 -18.66 2.23
N LYS A 264 11.42 -18.41 3.04
CA LYS A 264 11.46 -18.91 4.43
C LYS A 264 10.56 -18.09 5.35
N THR A 265 10.45 -16.79 5.09
CA THR A 265 9.65 -15.84 5.87
C THR A 265 8.91 -14.86 4.97
N HIS A 266 7.86 -14.23 5.49
CA HIS A 266 7.19 -13.13 4.80
C HIS A 266 8.12 -11.93 4.55
N ALA A 267 9.07 -11.67 5.47
CA ALA A 267 10.04 -10.61 5.31
C ALA A 267 10.97 -10.85 4.11
N GLU A 268 11.44 -12.08 3.88
CA GLU A 268 12.19 -12.42 2.65
C GLU A 268 11.36 -12.18 1.39
N PHE A 269 10.08 -12.58 1.40
CA PHE A 269 9.18 -12.31 0.28
C PHE A 269 9.02 -10.82 0.02
N VAL A 270 8.85 -9.97 1.04
CA VAL A 270 8.71 -8.53 0.83
C VAL A 270 10.03 -7.92 0.34
N LEU A 271 11.14 -8.22 1.03
CA LEU A 271 12.41 -7.52 0.87
C LEU A 271 13.15 -7.82 -0.44
N GLU A 272 12.83 -8.91 -1.14
CA GLU A 272 13.42 -9.25 -2.44
C GLU A 272 13.35 -8.08 -3.46
N GLU A 273 12.20 -7.38 -3.49
CA GLU A 273 11.97 -6.24 -4.38
C GLU A 273 12.46 -4.91 -3.77
N ASN A 274 12.81 -4.87 -2.49
CA ASN A 274 13.34 -3.68 -1.83
C ASN A 274 14.86 -3.55 -2.02
N MET A 275 15.40 -2.36 -1.73
CA MET A 275 16.84 -2.10 -1.74
C MET A 275 17.59 -2.90 -0.65
N ALA A 276 16.97 -3.15 0.50
CA ALA A 276 17.59 -3.89 1.60
C ALA A 276 17.81 -5.38 1.30
N LYS A 277 17.07 -5.97 0.35
CA LYS A 277 17.15 -7.35 -0.15
C LYS A 277 16.85 -8.47 0.85
N THR A 278 17.32 -8.39 2.09
CA THR A 278 17.23 -9.49 3.05
C THR A 278 16.83 -9.00 4.45
N PRO A 279 16.18 -9.85 5.27
CA PRO A 279 15.88 -9.51 6.66
C PRO A 279 17.14 -9.20 7.47
N ASN A 280 18.26 -9.89 7.20
CA ASN A 280 19.52 -9.65 7.90
C ASN A 280 20.04 -8.24 7.66
N SER A 281 19.98 -7.74 6.42
CA SER A 281 20.39 -6.36 6.11
C SER A 281 19.59 -5.32 6.90
N VAL A 282 18.28 -5.56 7.07
CA VAL A 282 17.40 -4.68 7.87
C VAL A 282 17.78 -4.73 9.35
N LEU A 283 17.96 -5.93 9.89
CA LEU A 283 18.33 -6.12 11.31
C LEU A 283 19.72 -5.54 11.62
N GLU A 284 20.68 -5.66 10.72
CA GLU A 284 22.01 -5.05 10.86
C GLU A 284 21.94 -3.53 10.81
N PHE A 285 21.15 -2.97 9.89
CA PHE A 285 20.91 -1.54 9.81
C PHE A 285 20.27 -0.99 11.09
N GLU A 286 19.21 -1.62 11.59
CA GLU A 286 18.52 -1.20 12.82
C GLU A 286 19.45 -1.28 14.04
N LYS A 287 20.28 -2.33 14.14
CA LYS A 287 21.27 -2.48 15.22
C LYS A 287 22.36 -1.41 15.15
N ASP A 288 22.88 -1.11 13.96
CA ASP A 288 23.89 -0.06 13.79
C ASP A 288 23.31 1.32 14.12
N LEU A 289 22.09 1.59 13.66
CA LEU A 289 21.38 2.84 13.94
C LEU A 289 21.17 3.02 15.44
N ARG A 290 20.64 1.98 16.13
CA ARG A 290 20.46 1.99 17.58
C ARG A 290 21.77 2.30 18.31
N ARG A 291 22.84 1.56 18.00
CA ARG A 291 24.16 1.75 18.61
C ARG A 291 24.68 3.18 18.49
N ARG A 292 24.42 3.85 17.36
CA ARG A 292 24.84 5.25 17.15
C ARG A 292 23.98 6.25 17.90
N LEU A 293 22.71 5.91 18.14
CA LEU A 293 21.77 6.74 18.86
C LEU A 293 21.82 6.53 20.37
N ASP A 294 22.34 5.41 20.87
CA ASP A 294 22.34 5.08 22.31
C ASP A 294 22.92 6.19 23.19
N VAL A 295 24.06 6.80 22.80
CA VAL A 295 24.66 7.91 23.58
C VAL A 295 23.75 9.13 23.65
N LEU A 296 23.08 9.47 22.53
CA LEU A 296 22.15 10.59 22.50
C LEU A 296 20.88 10.25 23.31
N ALA A 297 20.35 9.05 23.14
CA ALA A 297 19.18 8.58 23.84
C ALA A 297 19.38 8.56 25.37
N ASP A 298 20.52 8.07 25.85
CA ASP A 298 20.85 8.08 27.28
C ASP A 298 20.92 9.52 27.84
N SER A 299 21.49 10.45 27.06
CA SER A 299 21.54 11.87 27.42
C SER A 299 20.15 12.49 27.49
N GLU A 300 19.31 12.27 26.48
CA GLU A 300 17.95 12.81 26.41
C GLU A 300 17.05 12.20 27.50
N ILE A 301 17.16 10.89 27.77
CA ILE A 301 16.44 10.22 28.86
C ILE A 301 16.85 10.81 30.21
N THR A 302 18.15 11.02 30.44
CA THR A 302 18.64 11.64 31.68
C THR A 302 18.08 13.05 31.87
N GLU A 303 18.04 13.86 30.80
CA GLU A 303 17.45 15.20 30.83
C GLU A 303 15.95 15.14 31.15
N ILE A 304 15.21 14.24 30.51
CA ILE A 304 13.77 14.04 30.76
C ILE A 304 13.51 13.58 32.20
N GLU A 305 14.34 12.69 32.76
CA GLU A 305 14.25 12.23 34.14
C GLU A 305 14.47 13.36 35.15
N GLN A 306 15.44 14.26 34.88
CA GLN A 306 15.68 15.44 35.72
C GLN A 306 14.51 16.43 35.66
N LEU A 307 13.92 16.64 34.48
CA LEU A 307 12.75 17.51 34.32
C LEU A 307 11.47 16.93 34.97
N LYS A 308 11.42 15.61 35.21
CA LYS A 308 10.30 14.94 35.86
C LYS A 308 10.31 15.12 37.39
N GLN A 309 11.49 15.26 38.02
CA GLN A 309 11.66 15.40 39.48
C GLN A 309 11.10 16.73 39.99
#